data_AF-A0AA51MNG9-F1
#
_entry.id   AF-A0AA51MNG9-F1
#
_cell.length_a   1.000
_cell.length_b   1.000
_cell.length_c   1.000
_cell.angle_alpha   90.00
_cell.angle_beta   90.00
_cell.angle_gamma   90.00
#
_symmetry.space_group_name_H-M   'P 1'
#
loop_
_entity.id
_entity.type
_entity.pdbx_description
1 polymer ?
#
loop_
_entity_poly.entity_id
_entity_poly.type
_entity_poly.pdbx_seq_one_letter_code
_entity_poly.pdbx_strand_id
1 'polypeptide(L)' 'MNNERVKPYPVRLEPELSQWVKERAKDNDRSINAEINRLIKQAREAEKQAYMP' A
#
# COMPACT_ATOMS: atom_id res chain seq x y z
N MET A 1 -7.56 10.77 20.80
CA MET A 1 -7.29 9.93 19.62
C MET A 1 -8.54 9.96 18.76
N ASN A 2 -8.50 10.58 17.58
CA ASN A 2 -9.65 10.57 16.66
C ASN A 2 -9.89 9.13 16.23
N ASN A 3 -10.94 8.51 16.80
CA ASN A 3 -11.30 7.12 16.56
C ASN A 3 -12.20 6.97 15.32
N GLU A 4 -12.11 7.91 14.39
CA GLU A 4 -12.87 7.87 13.14
C GLU A 4 -12.30 6.76 12.27
N ARG A 5 -13.02 5.64 12.25
CA ARG A 5 -12.75 4.54 11.32
C ARG A 5 -12.87 5.08 9.91
N VAL A 6 -11.76 5.14 9.20
CA VAL A 6 -11.73 5.51 7.78
C VAL A 6 -12.67 4.58 7.02
N LYS A 7 -13.64 5.14 6.30
CA LYS A 7 -14.56 4.34 5.48
C LYS A 7 -13.73 3.58 4.43
N PRO A 8 -13.95 2.26 4.26
CA PRO A 8 -13.25 1.50 3.24
C PRO A 8 -13.45 2.14 1.85
N TYR A 9 -12.35 2.29 1.12
CA TYR A 9 -12.39 2.72 -0.28
C TYR A 9 -12.03 1.53 -1.17
N PRO A 10 -12.88 1.15 -2.13
CA PRO A 10 -12.59 0.02 -3.01
C PRO A 10 -11.49 0.41 -4.00
N VAL A 11 -10.35 -0.28 -3.92
CA VAL A 11 -9.27 -0.16 -4.91
C VAL A 11 -9.43 -1.26 -5.95
N ARG A 12 -9.45 -0.89 -7.23
CA ARG A 12 -9.40 -1.84 -8.33
C ARG A 12 -7.94 -2.07 -8.70
N LEU A 13 -7.51 -3.33 -8.63
CA LEU A 13 -6.18 -3.77 -9.04
C LEU A 13 -6.35 -4.76 -10.19
N GLU A 14 -5.42 -4.73 -11.13
CA GLU A 14 -5.29 -5.82 -12.10
C GLU A 14 -5.12 -7.16 -11.36
N PRO A 15 -5.66 -8.28 -11.90
CA PRO A 15 -5.65 -9.57 -11.20
C PRO A 15 -4.25 -10.01 -10.74
N GLU A 16 -3.25 -9.80 -11.58
CA GLU A 16 -1.85 -10.14 -11.28
C GLU A 16 -1.30 -9.32 -10.10
N LEU A 17 -1.55 -8.01 -10.09
CA LEU A 17 -1.14 -7.12 -9.00
C LEU A 17 -1.87 -7.46 -7.69
N SER A 18 -3.16 -7.78 -7.78
CA SER A 18 -3.95 -8.21 -6.62
C SER A 18 -3.37 -9.47 -5.98
N GLN A 19 -3.00 -10.46 -6.81
CA GLN A 19 -2.38 -11.70 -6.33
C GLN A 19 -1.00 -11.44 -5.72
N TRP A 20 -0.16 -10.68 -6.40
CA TRP A 20 1.17 -10.32 -5.93
C TRP A 20 1.14 -9.59 -4.57
N VAL A 21 0.23 -8.62 -4.39
CA VAL A 21 0.10 -7.91 -3.12
C VAL A 21 -0.36 -8.84 -1.99
N LYS A 22 -1.27 -9.80 -2.28
CA LYS A 22 -1.75 -10.76 -1.27
C LYS A 22 -0.63 -11.66 -0.75
N GLU A 23 0.18 -12.20 -1.66
CA GLU A 23 1.33 -13.05 -1.31
C GLU A 23 2.35 -12.26 -0.51
N ARG A 24 2.72 -11.07 -0.99
CA ARG A 24 3.65 -10.19 -0.30
C ARG A 24 3.15 -9.78 1.09
N ALA A 25 1.86 -9.51 1.26
CA ALA A 25 1.29 -9.15 2.56
C ALA A 25 1.39 -10.33 3.54
N LYS A 26 1.13 -11.56 3.07
CA LYS A 26 1.32 -12.79 3.86
C LYS A 26 2.77 -12.97 4.28
N ASP A 27 3.72 -12.83 3.36
CA ASP A 27 5.16 -13.01 3.65
C ASP A 27 5.72 -11.98 4.64
N ASN A 28 5.06 -10.82 4.76
CA ASN A 28 5.46 -9.74 5.67
C ASN A 28 4.60 -9.68 6.95
N ASP A 29 3.77 -10.68 7.22
CA ASP A 29 2.83 -10.72 8.37
C ASP A 29 1.97 -9.45 8.50
N ARG A 30 1.46 -8.95 7.36
CA ARG A 30 0.68 -7.71 7.27
C ARG A 30 -0.68 -7.95 6.63
N SER A 31 -1.63 -7.07 6.95
CA SER A 31 -2.85 -6.98 6.16
C SER A 31 -2.56 -6.43 4.76
N ILE A 32 -3.37 -6.81 3.77
CA ILE A 32 -3.29 -6.29 2.40
C ILE A 32 -3.29 -4.76 2.39
N ASN A 33 -4.18 -4.14 3.17
CA ASN A 33 -4.26 -2.69 3.29
C ASN A 33 -2.98 -2.07 3.86
N ALA A 34 -2.38 -2.70 4.88
CA ALA A 34 -1.13 -2.21 5.46
C ALA A 34 0.04 -2.31 4.45
N GLU A 35 0.09 -3.36 3.64
CA GLU A 35 1.13 -3.50 2.61
C GLU A 35 0.93 -2.53 1.44
N ILE A 36 -0.30 -2.32 0.95
CA ILE A 36 -0.60 -1.31 -0.07
C ILE A 36 -0.15 0.08 0.41
N ASN A 37 -0.51 0.46 1.64
CA ASN A 37 -0.09 1.73 2.23
C ASN A 37 1.44 1.85 2.34
N ARG A 38 2.15 0.74 2.64
CA ARG A 38 3.62 0.71 2.70
C ARG A 38 4.22 0.96 1.31
N LEU A 39 3.72 0.27 0.29
CA LEU A 39 4.18 0.41 -1.09
C LEU A 39 3.97 1.83 -1.62
N ILE A 40 2.79 2.42 -1.40
CA ILE A 40 2.49 3.81 -1.82
C ILE A 40 3.42 4.81 -1.11
N LYS A 41 3.69 4.62 0.20
CA LYS A 41 4.64 5.46 0.93
C LYS A 41 6.05 5.35 0.35
N GLN A 42 6.50 4.14 0.01
CA GLN A 42 7.81 3.92 -0.59
C GLN A 42 7.94 4.59 -1.95
N ALA A 43 6.95 4.44 -2.81
CA ALA A 43 6.91 5.12 -4.11
C ALA A 43 6.99 6.64 -3.94
N ARG A 44 6.19 7.22 -3.04
CA ARG A 44 6.19 8.66 -2.77
C ARG A 44 7.54 9.18 -2.28
N GLU A 45 8.22 8.47 -1.38
CA GLU A 45 9.53 8.89 -0.88
C GLU A 45 10.62 8.74 -1.96
N ALA A 46 10.53 7.71 -2.81
CA ALA A 46 11.43 7.55 -3.96
C ALA A 46 11.25 8.69 -4.98
N GLU A 47 10.01 9.09 -5.26
CA GLU A 47 9.70 10.23 -6.14
C GLU A 47 10.29 11.55 -5.58
N LYS A 48 10.15 11.80 -4.28
CA LYS A 48 10.73 13.00 -3.64
C LYS A 48 12.25 13.05 -3.77
N GLN A 49 12.93 11.92 -3.59
CA GLN A 49 14.38 11.85 -3.73
C GLN A 49 14.82 12.05 -5.17
N ALA A 50 14.05 11.55 -6.15
CA ALA A 50 14.33 11.78 -7.56
C ALA A 50 14.10 13.24 -8.00
N TYR A 51 13.22 13.97 -7.32
CA TYR A 51 12.89 15.38 -7.62
C TYR A 51 13.77 16.41 -6.89
N MET A 52 14.65 15.98 -5.98
CA MET A 52 15.68 16.82 -5.35
C MET A 52 17.05 16.51 -6.00
N PRO A 53 17.44 17.24 -7.06
CA PRO A 53 18.81 17.22 -7.58
C PRO A 53 19.81 17.86 -6.61
#